data_AF-W9W266-F1
#
_entry.id   AF-W9W266-F1
#
_cell.length_a   1.000
_cell.length_b   1.000
_cell.length_c   1.000
_cell.angle_alpha   90.00
_cell.angle_beta   90.00
_cell.angle_gamma   90.00
#
_symmetry.space_group_name_H-M   'P 1'
#
loop_
_entity.id
_entity.type
_entity.pdbx_description
1 polymer ?
#
loop_
_entity_poly.entity_id
_entity_poly.type
_entity_poly.pdbx_seq_one_letter_code
_entity_poly.pdbx_strand_id
1 'polypeptide(L)'
;MSDSPITTAPVGPQEKPILEKLLLIRDKLLLLKQDKSTYVKSSDVLPLYEEVIEQVSILNEVRGPEHLLQNRVDTVLDDSLQLISLFFMAVGRNNEAPALYAMTGTITRLCRHLLEAAFYSKRDLISLEHTLNKMQATLDSSKDKYSHHLLTRIQYRLQVCQGMLQELHNFLATLSPEMTPTWEKLVSILRAIAALNTRSKYSQKDLDELREQLLQIKATMKDGGLPDEQGEVKGGQNLVVPLLERCLKFTDIVEQKKGKIDERFKDIYEQLIEIRNQLDRLTMTQAWSLRETDLFMWQRKLDRIDDSRRDGNFFDAEGHPADLHAQRTLLYLIRRGYAYIYQLLIASEPVSEALLPIYNQLLTLRKCLIEVKKAGGVSNPRELYPYSMKLNSIDNMRVDGKFQIGNDIPEGQGSVNDLLAECYDLAYDLRTAAEEENEEE
;
A
#
# COMPACT_ATOMS: atom_id res chain seq x y z
N MET A 1 -21.14 9.01 -9.41
CA MET A 1 -21.16 10.16 -8.48
C MET A 1 -20.26 9.80 -7.29
N SER A 2 -19.19 10.57 -7.11
CA SER A 2 -17.98 10.24 -6.36
C SER A 2 -17.89 11.03 -5.05
N ASP A 3 -18.93 11.00 -4.22
CA ASP A 3 -18.93 11.83 -3.01
C ASP A 3 -18.04 11.28 -1.89
N SER A 4 -17.13 12.17 -1.49
CA SER A 4 -16.20 12.12 -0.37
C SER A 4 -16.90 12.18 0.99
N PRO A 5 -16.25 11.76 2.10
CA PRO A 5 -16.91 11.52 3.39
C PRO A 5 -17.77 12.71 3.81
N ILE A 6 -18.87 12.40 4.51
CA ILE A 6 -19.92 13.36 4.86
C ILE A 6 -19.30 14.52 5.67
N THR A 7 -19.10 15.65 5.01
CA THR A 7 -18.70 16.90 5.66
C THR A 7 -19.95 17.68 6.02
N THR A 8 -20.17 17.89 7.31
CA THR A 8 -21.36 18.56 7.85
C THR A 8 -21.17 20.07 7.99
N ALA A 9 -19.94 20.56 7.92
CA ALA A 9 -19.64 21.98 8.05
C ALA A 9 -19.99 22.75 6.76
N PRO A 10 -20.69 23.91 6.87
CA PRO A 10 -21.03 24.73 5.71
C PRO A 10 -19.77 25.37 5.10
N VAL A 11 -19.79 25.55 3.78
CA VAL A 11 -18.70 26.22 3.05
C VAL A 11 -18.92 27.73 3.10
N GLY A 12 -17.92 28.44 3.62
CA GLY A 12 -17.94 29.90 3.74
C GLY A 12 -18.01 30.60 2.38
N PRO A 13 -18.60 31.82 2.28
CA PRO A 13 -18.75 32.53 1.00
C PRO A 13 -17.43 32.74 0.25
N GLN A 14 -16.34 32.99 0.97
CA GLN A 14 -15.00 33.20 0.40
C GLN A 14 -14.36 31.91 -0.13
N GLU A 15 -14.78 30.74 0.37
CA GLU A 15 -14.25 29.44 -0.05
C GLU A 15 -15.06 28.81 -1.19
N LYS A 16 -16.27 29.32 -1.49
CA LYS A 16 -17.11 28.80 -2.59
C LYS A 16 -16.42 28.85 -3.96
N PRO A 17 -15.77 29.96 -4.37
CA PRO A 17 -15.05 30.01 -5.65
C PRO A 17 -13.90 29.00 -5.72
N ILE A 18 -13.23 28.77 -4.58
CA ILE A 18 -12.14 27.79 -4.46
C ILE A 18 -12.69 26.37 -4.64
N LEU A 19 -13.81 26.05 -3.99
CA LEU A 19 -14.49 24.77 -4.14
C LEU A 19 -14.89 24.51 -5.60
N GLU A 20 -15.50 25.48 -6.27
CA GLU A 20 -15.91 25.36 -7.67
C GLU A 20 -14.72 25.07 -8.59
N LYS A 21 -13.61 25.80 -8.43
CA LYS A 21 -12.38 25.55 -9.18
C LYS A 21 -11.81 24.16 -8.89
N LEU A 22 -11.74 23.75 -7.62
CA LEU A 22 -11.24 22.42 -7.24
C LEU A 22 -12.10 21.28 -7.78
N LEU A 23 -13.42 21.44 -7.82
CA LEU A 23 -14.33 20.47 -8.45
C LEU A 23 -14.03 20.31 -9.94
N LEU A 24 -13.86 21.42 -10.66
CA LEU A 24 -13.50 21.39 -12.07
C LEU A 24 -12.15 20.69 -12.30
N ILE A 25 -11.13 21.01 -11.50
CA ILE A 25 -9.81 20.38 -11.60
C ILE A 25 -9.92 18.87 -11.33
N ARG A 26 -10.64 18.47 -10.28
CA ARG A 26 -10.87 17.06 -9.96
C ARG A 26 -11.56 16.33 -11.11
N ASP A 27 -12.56 16.94 -11.73
CA ASP A 27 -13.30 16.33 -12.84
C ASP A 27 -12.39 16.20 -14.08
N LYS A 28 -11.53 17.18 -14.38
CA LYS A 28 -10.48 17.05 -15.41
C LYS A 28 -9.52 15.88 -15.11
N LEU A 29 -9.06 15.75 -13.87
CA LEU A 29 -8.19 14.65 -13.43
C LEU A 29 -8.86 13.28 -13.58
N LEU A 30 -10.16 13.19 -13.25
CA LEU A 30 -10.94 11.97 -13.42
C LEU A 30 -11.14 11.61 -14.90
N LEU A 31 -11.32 12.60 -15.78
CA LEU A 31 -11.37 12.38 -17.23
C LEU A 31 -10.03 11.87 -17.76
N LEU A 32 -8.93 12.51 -17.38
CA LEU A 32 -7.57 12.07 -17.76
C LEU A 32 -7.28 10.64 -17.28
N LYS A 33 -7.80 10.26 -16.11
CA LYS A 33 -7.66 8.91 -15.57
C LYS A 33 -8.42 7.89 -16.44
N GLN A 34 -9.62 8.25 -16.89
CA GLN A 34 -10.48 7.38 -17.69
C GLN A 34 -9.95 7.19 -19.12
N ASP A 35 -9.19 8.16 -19.63
CA ASP A 35 -8.56 8.05 -20.93
C ASP A 35 -7.43 7.01 -20.91
N LYS A 36 -7.67 5.90 -21.60
CA LYS A 36 -6.71 4.80 -21.81
C LYS A 36 -6.26 4.70 -23.27
N SER A 37 -6.58 5.69 -24.11
CA SER A 37 -6.21 5.69 -25.53
C SER A 37 -4.72 5.92 -25.75
N THR A 38 -4.08 6.68 -24.85
CA THR A 38 -2.64 6.92 -24.81
C THR A 38 -2.10 6.79 -23.39
N TYR A 39 -0.77 6.69 -23.27
CA TYR A 39 -0.09 6.84 -21.98
C TYR A 39 -0.22 8.29 -21.48
N VAL A 40 -0.19 8.48 -20.17
CA VAL A 40 -0.26 9.82 -19.56
C VAL A 40 1.10 10.49 -19.61
N LYS A 41 1.15 11.76 -20.02
CA LYS A 41 2.39 12.55 -20.08
C LYS A 41 2.49 13.52 -18.92
N SER A 42 3.72 13.87 -18.54
CA SER A 42 4.00 14.95 -17.59
C SER A 42 3.35 16.28 -18.01
N SER A 43 3.31 16.57 -19.32
CA SER A 43 2.68 17.79 -19.88
C SER A 43 1.19 17.89 -19.61
N ASP A 44 0.50 16.76 -19.44
CA ASP A 44 -0.95 16.73 -19.22
C ASP A 44 -1.29 16.90 -17.73
N VAL A 45 -0.38 16.50 -16.85
CA VAL A 45 -0.55 16.49 -15.40
C VAL A 45 -0.08 17.81 -14.76
N LEU A 46 1.04 18.36 -15.22
CA LEU A 46 1.66 19.53 -14.60
C LEU A 46 0.77 20.78 -14.57
N PRO A 47 0.02 21.13 -15.63
CA PRO A 47 -0.90 22.27 -15.57
C PRO A 47 -1.99 22.11 -14.51
N LEU A 48 -2.54 20.89 -14.38
CA LEU A 48 -3.56 20.59 -13.37
C LEU A 48 -2.98 20.65 -11.95
N TYR A 49 -1.74 20.20 -11.78
CA TYR A 49 -1.00 20.36 -10.53
C TYR A 49 -0.84 21.84 -10.16
N GLU A 50 -0.42 22.70 -11.09
CA GLU A 50 -0.27 24.14 -10.87
C GLU A 50 -1.62 24.78 -10.48
N GLU A 51 -2.71 24.44 -11.18
CA GLU A 51 -4.07 24.88 -10.85
C GLU A 51 -4.45 24.50 -9.40
N VAL A 52 -4.14 23.27 -8.94
CA VAL A 52 -4.39 22.85 -7.55
C VAL A 52 -3.56 23.67 -6.57
N ILE A 53 -2.28 23.89 -6.84
CA ILE A 53 -1.39 24.64 -5.93
C ILE A 53 -1.82 26.11 -5.81
N GLU A 54 -2.28 26.72 -6.89
CA GLU A 54 -2.88 28.05 -6.84
C GLU A 54 -4.05 28.08 -5.86
N GLN A 55 -4.96 27.09 -5.94
CA GLN A 55 -6.10 27.00 -5.02
C GLN A 55 -5.67 26.77 -3.56
N VAL A 56 -4.59 26.00 -3.33
CA VAL A 56 -4.02 25.82 -1.99
C VAL A 56 -3.51 27.16 -1.43
N SER A 57 -2.83 27.97 -2.26
CA SER A 57 -2.34 29.30 -1.85
C SER A 57 -3.50 30.21 -1.44
N ILE A 58 -4.51 30.33 -2.31
CA ILE A 58 -5.69 31.18 -2.07
C ILE A 58 -6.44 30.71 -0.81
N LEU A 59 -6.59 29.39 -0.62
CA LEU A 59 -7.27 28.84 0.56
C LEU A 59 -6.54 29.20 1.86
N ASN A 60 -5.21 29.13 1.86
CA ASN A 60 -4.40 29.50 3.03
C ASN A 60 -4.50 31.00 3.33
N GLU A 61 -4.54 31.86 2.31
CA GLU A 61 -4.73 33.31 2.48
C GLU A 61 -6.11 33.64 3.06
N VAL A 62 -7.16 32.97 2.59
CA VAL A 62 -8.54 33.16 3.07
C VAL A 62 -8.71 32.69 4.52
N ARG A 63 -8.10 31.55 4.89
CA ARG A 63 -8.26 30.98 6.24
C ARG A 63 -7.31 31.60 7.28
N GLY A 64 -6.18 32.17 6.86
CA GLY A 64 -5.19 32.72 7.77
C GLY A 64 -4.62 31.67 8.75
N PRO A 65 -4.03 32.10 9.88
CA PRO A 65 -3.39 31.19 10.84
C PRO A 65 -4.39 30.35 11.65
N GLU A 66 -5.63 30.82 11.82
CA GLU A 66 -6.68 30.09 12.54
C GLU A 66 -7.33 29.08 11.59
N HIS A 67 -6.86 27.83 11.63
CA HIS A 67 -7.37 26.74 10.80
C HIS A 67 -8.82 26.40 11.19
N LEU A 68 -9.78 26.92 10.42
CA LEU A 68 -11.20 26.74 10.69
C LEU A 68 -11.73 25.46 10.01
N LEU A 69 -12.36 24.62 10.85
CA LEU A 69 -13.32 23.55 10.54
C LEU A 69 -13.22 22.90 9.15
N GLN A 70 -12.77 21.63 9.14
CA GLN A 70 -12.75 20.80 7.95
C GLN A 70 -14.13 20.76 7.29
N ASN A 71 -14.19 21.21 6.04
CA ASN A 71 -15.44 21.30 5.29
C ASN A 71 -15.27 20.65 3.91
N ARG A 72 -16.27 20.86 3.04
CA ARG A 72 -16.28 20.24 1.70
C ARG A 72 -15.08 20.63 0.83
N VAL A 73 -14.53 21.84 0.98
CA VAL A 73 -13.33 22.30 0.25
C VAL A 73 -12.15 21.39 0.57
N ASP A 74 -11.97 21.04 1.85
CA ASP A 74 -10.88 20.17 2.28
C ASP A 74 -10.97 18.77 1.69
N THR A 75 -12.20 18.25 1.56
CA THR A 75 -12.40 16.91 1.00
C THR A 75 -12.14 16.86 -0.50
N VAL A 76 -12.61 17.88 -1.24
CA VAL A 76 -12.33 17.97 -2.68
C VAL A 76 -10.85 18.26 -2.93
N LEU A 77 -10.21 19.08 -2.09
CA LEU A 77 -8.77 19.32 -2.17
C LEU A 77 -7.96 18.05 -1.88
N ASP A 78 -8.36 17.24 -0.90
CA ASP A 78 -7.72 15.94 -0.61
C ASP A 78 -7.85 14.99 -1.81
N ASP A 79 -9.05 14.89 -2.40
CA ASP A 79 -9.28 14.09 -3.62
C ASP A 79 -8.38 14.54 -4.78
N SER A 80 -8.29 15.85 -5.03
CA SER A 80 -7.46 16.42 -6.10
C SER A 80 -5.97 16.15 -5.87
N LEU A 81 -5.45 16.38 -4.65
CA LEU A 81 -4.06 16.11 -4.33
C LEU A 81 -3.72 14.62 -4.35
N GLN A 82 -4.65 13.74 -3.97
CA GLN A 82 -4.49 12.30 -4.08
C GLN A 82 -4.42 11.86 -5.55
N LEU A 83 -5.30 12.37 -6.41
CA LEU A 83 -5.26 12.10 -7.86
C LEU A 83 -3.94 12.59 -8.46
N ILE A 84 -3.53 13.83 -8.16
CA ILE A 84 -2.24 14.39 -8.59
C ILE A 84 -1.08 13.49 -8.17
N SER A 85 -1.06 13.05 -6.92
CA SER A 85 -0.01 12.16 -6.40
C SER A 85 0.07 10.85 -7.20
N LEU A 86 -1.07 10.21 -7.47
CA LEU A 86 -1.11 8.99 -8.27
C LEU A 86 -0.72 9.24 -9.74
N PHE A 87 -1.05 10.41 -10.30
CA PHE A 87 -0.59 10.79 -11.64
C PHE A 87 0.91 11.01 -11.69
N PHE A 88 1.51 11.67 -10.70
CA PHE A 88 2.96 11.82 -10.61
C PHE A 88 3.65 10.45 -10.57
N MET A 89 3.09 9.48 -9.84
CA MET A 89 3.61 8.11 -9.88
C MET A 89 3.45 7.46 -11.27
N ALA A 90 2.27 7.59 -11.90
CA ALA A 90 2.01 7.01 -13.22
C ALA A 90 2.89 7.58 -14.34
N VAL A 91 3.31 8.84 -14.23
CA VAL A 91 4.28 9.46 -15.14
C VAL A 91 5.73 9.21 -14.71
N GLY A 92 6.01 8.34 -13.74
CA GLY A 92 7.37 7.97 -13.33
C GLY A 92 8.09 8.96 -12.41
N ARG A 93 7.38 9.94 -11.83
CA ARG A 93 7.92 11.00 -10.96
C ARG A 93 7.73 10.65 -9.47
N ASN A 94 7.97 9.40 -9.11
CA ASN A 94 7.68 8.84 -7.78
C ASN A 94 8.53 9.44 -6.66
N ASN A 95 9.74 9.92 -7.00
CA ASN A 95 10.70 10.51 -6.06
C ASN A 95 10.54 12.02 -5.91
N GLU A 96 9.33 12.54 -6.15
CA GLU A 96 9.02 13.96 -6.03
C GLU A 96 7.97 14.22 -4.95
N ALA A 97 8.01 15.39 -4.33
CA ALA A 97 7.09 15.73 -3.24
C ALA A 97 5.60 15.49 -3.57
N PRO A 98 5.05 15.88 -4.74
CA PRO A 98 3.65 15.63 -5.04
C PRO A 98 3.26 14.15 -5.03
N ALA A 99 4.17 13.24 -5.41
CA ALA A 99 3.92 11.80 -5.44
C ALA A 99 3.72 11.19 -4.03
N LEU A 100 4.15 11.88 -2.97
CA LEU A 100 4.08 11.37 -1.60
C LEU A 100 2.66 11.41 -0.99
N TYR A 101 1.77 12.23 -1.54
CA TYR A 101 0.50 12.55 -0.88
C TYR A 101 -0.43 11.34 -0.68
N ALA A 102 -0.62 10.50 -1.70
CA ALA A 102 -1.48 9.31 -1.63
C ALA A 102 -0.97 8.29 -0.60
N MET A 103 0.36 8.15 -0.47
CA MET A 103 0.97 7.26 0.51
C MET A 103 0.65 7.68 1.94
N THR A 104 0.69 8.98 2.27
CA THR A 104 0.38 9.46 3.63
C THR A 104 -1.05 9.10 4.07
N GLY A 105 -2.04 9.20 3.18
CA GLY A 105 -3.42 8.83 3.48
C GLY A 105 -3.57 7.33 3.75
N THR A 106 -2.89 6.50 2.96
CA THR A 106 -2.90 5.04 3.12
C THR A 106 -2.23 4.64 4.44
N ILE A 107 -1.07 5.20 4.77
CA ILE A 107 -0.37 4.94 6.04
C ILE A 107 -1.23 5.38 7.23
N THR A 108 -1.87 6.55 7.15
CA THR A 108 -2.78 7.03 8.21
C THR A 108 -3.89 6.01 8.48
N ARG A 109 -4.56 5.51 7.42
CA ARG A 109 -5.61 4.48 7.55
C ARG A 109 -5.06 3.20 8.17
N LEU A 110 -3.92 2.71 7.70
CA LEU A 110 -3.28 1.52 8.26
C LEU A 110 -2.97 1.69 9.76
N CYS A 111 -2.34 2.80 10.15
CA CYS A 111 -2.04 3.06 11.56
C CYS A 111 -3.33 3.12 12.42
N ARG A 112 -4.40 3.76 11.94
CA ARG A 112 -5.70 3.80 12.65
C ARG A 112 -6.26 2.40 12.85
N HIS A 113 -6.22 1.57 11.81
CA HIS A 113 -6.68 0.18 11.88
C HIS A 113 -5.83 -0.69 12.81
N LEU A 114 -4.52 -0.44 12.90
CA LEU A 114 -3.64 -1.13 13.85
C LEU A 114 -3.94 -0.72 15.30
N LEU A 115 -4.14 0.58 15.55
CA LEU A 115 -4.55 1.11 16.85
C LEU A 115 -5.90 0.53 17.28
N GLU A 116 -6.90 0.54 16.39
CA GLU A 116 -8.24 0.01 16.65
C GLU A 116 -8.21 -1.52 16.90
N ALA A 117 -7.39 -2.26 16.16
CA ALA A 117 -7.27 -3.70 16.34
C ALA A 117 -6.63 -4.05 17.68
N ALA A 118 -5.60 -3.30 18.09
CA ALA A 118 -4.72 -3.60 19.21
C ALA A 118 -4.07 -5.00 19.12
N PHE A 119 -3.89 -5.54 17.91
CA PHE A 119 -3.13 -6.77 17.65
C PHE A 119 -2.34 -6.66 16.33
N TYR A 120 -1.02 -6.53 16.44
CA TYR A 120 -0.10 -6.34 15.31
C TYR A 120 1.32 -6.72 15.71
N SER A 121 2.18 -7.00 14.73
CA SER A 121 3.57 -7.43 14.97
C SER A 121 4.57 -6.30 14.72
N LYS A 122 5.82 -6.47 15.18
CA LYS A 122 6.90 -5.50 14.91
C LYS A 122 7.14 -5.34 13.41
N ARG A 123 7.01 -6.44 12.66
CA ARG A 123 7.16 -6.44 11.19
C ARG A 123 6.16 -5.53 10.47
N ASP A 124 4.94 -5.40 11.00
CA ASP A 124 3.94 -4.51 10.41
C ASP A 124 4.40 -3.04 10.49
N LEU A 125 5.15 -2.67 11.54
CA LEU A 125 5.63 -1.30 11.76
C LEU A 125 6.89 -0.98 10.96
N ILE A 126 7.83 -1.93 10.85
CA ILE A 126 9.12 -1.74 10.14
C ILE A 126 8.91 -1.26 8.70
N SER A 127 7.94 -1.84 7.99
CA SER A 127 7.66 -1.42 6.61
C SER A 127 7.16 0.02 6.55
N LEU A 128 6.25 0.41 7.45
CA LEU A 128 5.71 1.77 7.51
C LEU A 128 6.80 2.79 7.87
N GLU A 129 7.65 2.44 8.84
CA GLU A 129 8.79 3.27 9.27
C GLU A 129 9.76 3.53 8.12
N HIS A 130 10.16 2.48 7.41
CA HIS A 130 11.05 2.60 6.25
C HIS A 130 10.46 3.52 5.17
N THR A 131 9.18 3.33 4.84
CA THR A 131 8.49 4.18 3.86
C THR A 131 8.42 5.63 4.32
N LEU A 132 8.05 5.90 5.58
CA LEU A 132 8.00 7.26 6.13
C LEU A 132 9.37 7.95 6.10
N ASN A 133 10.45 7.22 6.43
CA ASN A 133 11.82 7.76 6.37
C ASN A 133 12.22 8.13 4.94
N LYS A 134 11.91 7.27 3.96
CA LYS A 134 12.14 7.58 2.53
C LYS A 134 11.35 8.80 2.07
N MET A 135 10.09 8.91 2.49
CA MET A 135 9.24 10.06 2.17
C MET A 135 9.79 11.36 2.78
N GLN A 136 10.28 11.32 4.02
CA GLN A 136 10.91 12.47 4.68
C GLN A 136 12.15 12.95 3.90
N ALA A 137 13.05 12.03 3.51
CA ALA A 137 14.22 12.36 2.70
C ALA A 137 13.85 12.96 1.33
N THR A 138 12.79 12.45 0.70
CA THR A 138 12.26 12.97 -0.56
C THR A 138 11.72 14.39 -0.39
N LEU A 139 11.02 14.65 0.72
CA LEU A 139 10.48 15.97 1.02
C LEU A 139 11.60 16.98 1.31
N ASP A 140 12.62 16.57 2.07
CA ASP A 140 13.76 17.42 2.42
C ASP A 140 14.58 17.83 1.19
N SER A 141 14.74 16.93 0.21
CA SER A 141 15.41 17.23 -1.07
C SER A 141 14.54 18.03 -2.07
N SER A 142 13.27 18.27 -1.74
CA SER A 142 12.29 18.93 -2.62
C SER A 142 12.02 20.41 -2.25
N LYS A 143 12.69 20.95 -1.23
CA LYS A 143 12.44 22.30 -0.67
C LYS A 143 12.52 23.44 -1.68
N ASP A 144 13.46 23.36 -2.62
CA ASP A 144 13.70 24.41 -3.60
C ASP A 144 12.90 24.22 -4.91
N LYS A 145 12.18 23.09 -5.06
CA LYS A 145 11.53 22.70 -6.31
C LYS A 145 10.02 22.88 -6.33
N TYR A 146 9.36 22.83 -5.17
CA TYR A 146 7.90 22.90 -5.08
C TYR A 146 7.44 23.99 -4.13
N SER A 147 6.17 24.40 -4.29
CA SER A 147 5.56 25.41 -3.44
C SER A 147 5.65 25.05 -1.96
N HIS A 148 6.07 26.03 -1.14
CA HIS A 148 6.14 25.89 0.31
C HIS A 148 4.79 25.45 0.91
N HIS A 149 3.66 25.88 0.34
CA HIS A 149 2.33 25.50 0.81
C HIS A 149 2.06 23.99 0.69
N LEU A 150 2.49 23.38 -0.42
CA LEU A 150 2.36 21.93 -0.63
C LEU A 150 3.26 21.18 0.35
N LEU A 151 4.53 21.59 0.44
CA LEU A 151 5.53 20.93 1.28
C LEU A 151 5.09 20.94 2.75
N THR A 152 4.60 22.08 3.24
CA THR A 152 4.07 22.21 4.61
C THR A 152 2.89 21.27 4.85
N ARG A 153 1.97 21.12 3.89
CA ARG A 153 0.84 20.19 4.01
C ARG A 153 1.29 18.74 4.06
N ILE A 154 2.23 18.34 3.22
CA ILE A 154 2.79 16.98 3.22
C ILE A 154 3.56 16.72 4.51
N GLN A 155 4.37 17.69 4.97
CA GLN A 155 5.11 17.60 6.24
C GLN A 155 4.17 17.39 7.43
N TYR A 156 3.06 18.12 7.49
CA TYR A 156 2.06 17.93 8.54
C TYR A 156 1.48 16.51 8.52
N ARG A 157 1.12 15.98 7.34
CA ARG A 157 0.61 14.59 7.24
C ARG A 157 1.66 13.56 7.63
N LEU A 158 2.92 13.77 7.26
CA LEU A 158 4.04 12.91 7.68
C LEU A 158 4.20 12.90 9.20
N GLN A 159 4.13 14.06 9.85
CA GLN A 159 4.19 14.17 11.32
C GLN A 159 3.03 13.44 11.99
N VAL A 160 1.82 13.53 11.44
CA VAL A 160 0.66 12.76 11.93
C VAL A 160 0.93 11.26 11.82
N CYS A 161 1.38 10.78 10.65
CA CYS A 161 1.73 9.37 10.46
C CYS A 161 2.83 8.91 11.44
N GLN A 162 3.88 9.70 11.62
CA GLN A 162 4.99 9.42 12.54
C GLN A 162 4.52 9.36 14.00
N GLY A 163 3.67 10.30 14.43
CA GLY A 163 3.09 10.29 15.77
C GLY A 163 2.25 9.05 16.04
N MET A 164 1.41 8.67 15.08
CA MET A 164 0.62 7.43 15.17
C MET A 164 1.50 6.17 15.19
N LEU A 165 2.56 6.15 14.37
CA LEU A 165 3.50 5.02 14.36
C LEU A 165 4.26 4.93 15.69
N GLN A 166 4.64 6.06 16.28
CA GLN A 166 5.28 6.10 17.59
C GLN A 166 4.34 5.56 18.69
N GLU A 167 3.05 5.90 18.64
CA GLU A 167 2.05 5.33 19.55
C GLU A 167 1.98 3.79 19.42
N LEU A 168 1.99 3.28 18.19
CA LEU A 168 2.01 1.84 17.93
C LEU A 168 3.27 1.16 18.46
N HIS A 169 4.44 1.80 18.33
CA HIS A 169 5.71 1.33 18.89
C HIS A 169 5.68 1.33 20.42
N ASN A 170 5.18 2.40 21.04
CA ASN A 170 5.07 2.51 22.49
C ASN A 170 4.22 1.39 23.08
N PHE A 171 3.10 1.04 22.42
CA PHE A 171 2.30 -0.10 22.83
C PHE A 171 3.10 -1.42 22.77
N LEU A 172 3.81 -1.71 21.67
CA LEU A 172 4.62 -2.95 21.58
C LEU A 172 5.80 -2.96 22.56
N ALA A 173 6.34 -1.80 22.93
CA ALA A 173 7.40 -1.68 23.92
C ALA A 173 6.97 -2.09 25.33
N THR A 174 5.66 -2.17 25.60
CA THR A 174 5.13 -2.70 26.87
C THR A 174 5.20 -4.23 26.97
N LEU A 175 5.38 -4.93 25.84
CA LEU A 175 5.57 -6.38 25.81
C LEU A 175 7.01 -6.72 26.18
N SER A 176 7.20 -7.69 27.07
CA SER A 176 8.55 -8.19 27.35
C SER A 176 9.14 -8.89 26.12
N PRO A 177 10.49 -8.94 26.01
CA PRO A 177 11.16 -9.68 24.94
C PRO A 177 10.72 -11.14 24.85
N GLU A 178 10.45 -11.78 25.98
CA GLU A 178 10.03 -13.19 26.08
C GLU A 178 8.59 -13.41 25.65
N MET A 179 7.71 -12.42 25.84
CA MET A 179 6.31 -12.50 25.44
C MET A 179 6.08 -12.09 23.99
N THR A 180 7.03 -11.40 23.36
CA THR A 180 6.94 -10.95 21.97
C THR A 180 6.69 -12.10 20.98
N PRO A 181 7.43 -13.24 21.02
CA PRO A 181 7.19 -14.35 20.09
C PRO A 181 5.77 -14.93 20.21
N THR A 182 5.27 -15.10 21.43
CA THR A 182 3.92 -15.61 21.69
C THR A 182 2.87 -14.63 21.17
N TRP A 183 3.04 -13.33 21.42
CA TRP A 183 2.18 -12.28 20.87
C TRP A 183 2.12 -12.33 19.34
N GLU A 184 3.27 -12.35 18.66
CA GLU A 184 3.33 -12.37 17.20
C GLU A 184 2.73 -13.66 16.63
N LYS A 185 2.91 -14.79 17.31
CA LYS A 185 2.27 -16.06 16.95
C LYS A 185 0.75 -15.96 17.05
N LEU A 186 0.21 -15.39 18.12
CA LEU A 186 -1.24 -15.19 18.29
C LEU A 186 -1.82 -14.23 17.25
N VAL A 187 -1.12 -13.13 16.95
CA VAL A 187 -1.49 -12.19 15.86
C VAL A 187 -1.57 -12.94 14.52
N SER A 188 -0.58 -13.79 14.22
CA SER A 188 -0.55 -14.60 13.01
C SER A 188 -1.72 -15.59 12.93
N ILE A 189 -1.99 -16.33 14.01
CA ILE A 189 -3.12 -17.27 14.09
C ILE A 189 -4.45 -16.53 13.90
N LEU A 190 -4.65 -15.39 14.56
CA LEU A 190 -5.89 -14.61 14.44
C LEU A 190 -6.14 -14.15 13.00
N ARG A 191 -5.09 -13.69 12.31
CA ARG A 191 -5.14 -13.31 10.89
C ARG A 191 -5.43 -14.52 10.00
N ALA A 192 -4.89 -15.70 10.31
CA ALA A 192 -5.15 -16.94 9.58
C ALA A 192 -6.60 -17.41 9.74
N ILE A 193 -7.16 -17.34 10.96
CA ILE A 193 -8.58 -17.66 11.21
C ILE A 193 -9.49 -16.68 10.43
N ALA A 194 -9.19 -15.38 10.47
CA ALA A 194 -9.94 -14.37 9.73
C ALA A 194 -9.87 -14.60 8.21
N ALA A 195 -8.69 -14.97 7.68
CA ALA A 195 -8.51 -15.33 6.28
C ALA A 195 -9.34 -16.55 5.89
N LEU A 196 -9.28 -17.63 6.70
CA LEU A 196 -10.05 -18.86 6.50
C LEU A 196 -11.55 -18.58 6.43
N ASN A 197 -12.06 -17.70 7.30
CA ASN A 197 -13.47 -17.30 7.34
C ASN A 197 -13.95 -16.56 6.07
N THR A 198 -13.03 -16.06 5.24
CA THR A 198 -13.34 -15.36 3.98
C THR A 198 -13.09 -16.19 2.72
N ARG A 199 -12.66 -17.44 2.87
CA ARG A 199 -12.44 -18.33 1.72
C ARG A 199 -13.77 -18.74 1.09
N SER A 200 -13.77 -18.94 -0.22
CA SER A 200 -14.92 -19.47 -0.95
C SER A 200 -15.35 -20.87 -0.49
N LYS A 201 -14.42 -21.65 0.06
CA LYS A 201 -14.67 -22.96 0.67
C LYS A 201 -14.08 -22.97 2.08
N TYR A 202 -14.94 -23.14 3.08
CA TYR A 202 -14.56 -23.32 4.47
C TYR A 202 -13.86 -24.68 4.66
N SER A 203 -12.73 -24.68 5.38
CA SER A 203 -11.98 -25.89 5.74
C SER A 203 -12.02 -26.09 7.25
N GLN A 204 -12.71 -27.14 7.71
CA GLN A 204 -12.71 -27.52 9.12
C GLN A 204 -11.32 -27.96 9.57
N LYS A 205 -10.60 -28.71 8.71
CA LYS A 205 -9.24 -29.18 8.96
C LYS A 205 -8.29 -28.02 9.27
N ASP A 206 -8.29 -26.98 8.44
CA ASP A 206 -7.41 -25.81 8.63
C ASP A 206 -7.76 -25.06 9.92
N LEU A 207 -9.05 -25.02 10.31
CA LEU A 207 -9.45 -24.40 11.57
C LEU A 207 -8.97 -25.21 12.77
N ASP A 208 -9.06 -26.55 12.69
CA ASP A 208 -8.61 -27.44 13.76
C ASP A 208 -7.09 -27.40 13.94
N GLU A 209 -6.32 -27.29 12.86
CA GLU A 209 -4.85 -27.08 12.92
C GLU A 209 -4.48 -25.75 13.62
N LEU A 210 -5.26 -24.69 13.39
CA LEU A 210 -5.07 -23.40 14.07
C LEU A 210 -5.51 -23.47 15.53
N ARG A 211 -6.61 -24.19 15.82
CA ARG A 211 -7.11 -24.43 17.18
C ARG A 211 -6.10 -25.22 18.00
N GLU A 212 -5.49 -26.25 17.44
CA GLU A 212 -4.48 -27.06 18.12
C GLU A 212 -3.29 -26.19 18.56
N GLN A 213 -2.79 -25.30 17.70
CA GLN A 213 -1.74 -24.36 18.06
C GLN A 213 -2.13 -23.43 19.22
N LEU A 214 -3.38 -22.96 19.26
CA LEU A 214 -3.89 -22.16 20.39
C LEU A 214 -3.98 -22.99 21.68
N LEU A 215 -4.41 -24.25 21.59
CA LEU A 215 -4.51 -25.15 22.73
C LEU A 215 -3.12 -25.55 23.25
N GLN A 216 -2.13 -25.69 22.38
CA GLN A 216 -0.73 -25.89 22.78
C GLN A 216 -0.21 -24.70 23.58
N ILE A 217 -0.46 -23.47 23.13
CA ILE A 217 -0.13 -22.25 23.91
C ILE A 217 -0.91 -22.21 25.22
N LYS A 218 -2.20 -22.55 25.21
CA LYS A 218 -3.01 -22.59 26.43
C LYS A 218 -2.52 -23.64 27.43
N ALA A 219 -2.02 -24.77 26.96
CA ALA A 219 -1.52 -25.86 27.81
C ALA A 219 -0.23 -25.49 28.56
N THR A 220 0.52 -24.48 28.10
CA THR A 220 1.69 -23.96 28.84
C THR A 220 1.30 -23.00 29.96
N MET A 221 0.04 -22.56 30.02
CA MET A 221 -0.43 -21.64 31.07
C MET A 221 -0.38 -22.29 32.46
N LYS A 222 0.08 -21.52 33.45
CA LYS A 222 0.06 -21.86 34.88
C LYS A 222 -0.53 -20.70 35.66
N ASP A 223 -1.44 -20.99 36.58
CA ASP A 223 -2.09 -20.01 37.46
C ASP A 223 -2.67 -18.78 36.73
N GLY A 224 -3.19 -18.99 35.51
CA GLY A 224 -3.78 -17.93 34.67
C GLY A 224 -2.77 -17.09 33.89
N GLY A 225 -1.46 -17.35 34.01
CA GLY A 225 -0.40 -16.69 33.22
C GLY A 225 0.33 -17.65 32.29
N LEU A 226 1.14 -17.09 31.38
CA LEU A 226 2.07 -17.79 30.50
C LEU A 226 3.50 -17.63 31.07
N PRO A 227 4.00 -18.60 31.87
CA PRO A 227 5.35 -18.53 32.39
C PRO A 227 6.39 -18.66 31.26
N ASP A 228 7.56 -18.08 31.46
CA ASP A 228 8.71 -18.26 30.56
C ASP A 228 9.42 -19.61 30.78
N GLU A 229 10.55 -19.83 30.08
CA GLU A 229 11.35 -21.07 30.20
C GLU A 229 11.84 -21.35 31.63
N GLN A 230 11.90 -20.32 32.49
CA GLN A 230 12.34 -20.41 33.89
C GLN A 230 11.16 -20.63 34.84
N GLY A 231 9.91 -20.65 34.33
CA GLY A 231 8.71 -20.78 35.13
C GLY A 231 8.17 -19.47 35.69
N GLU A 232 8.79 -18.34 35.33
CA GLU A 232 8.47 -17.01 35.87
C GLU A 232 7.45 -16.27 35.00
N VAL A 233 6.53 -15.55 35.64
CA VAL A 233 5.50 -14.77 34.94
C VAL A 233 6.03 -13.34 34.70
N LYS A 234 6.41 -13.05 33.45
CA LYS A 234 6.97 -11.75 33.05
C LYS A 234 5.92 -10.72 32.63
N GLY A 235 6.34 -9.47 32.45
CA GLY A 235 5.47 -8.37 32.00
C GLY A 235 4.82 -8.62 30.62
N GLY A 236 3.59 -8.14 30.43
CA GLY A 236 2.84 -8.28 29.18
C GLY A 236 1.76 -9.37 29.17
N GLN A 237 1.60 -10.14 30.25
CA GLN A 237 0.53 -11.15 30.37
C GLN A 237 -0.87 -10.57 30.18
N ASN A 238 -1.08 -9.37 30.71
CA ASN A 238 -2.32 -8.59 30.59
C ASN A 238 -2.67 -8.24 29.14
N LEU A 239 -1.74 -8.43 28.19
CA LEU A 239 -1.98 -8.28 26.75
C LEU A 239 -2.08 -9.65 26.07
N VAL A 240 -1.14 -10.55 26.33
CA VAL A 240 -1.04 -11.85 25.63
C VAL A 240 -2.18 -12.79 26.00
N VAL A 241 -2.53 -12.91 27.28
CA VAL A 241 -3.60 -13.83 27.73
C VAL A 241 -4.96 -13.42 27.15
N PRO A 242 -5.40 -12.15 27.21
CA PRO A 242 -6.64 -11.74 26.55
C PRO A 242 -6.63 -11.93 25.04
N LEU A 243 -5.46 -11.81 24.37
CA LEU A 243 -5.35 -12.09 22.94
C LEU A 243 -5.54 -13.59 22.65
N LEU A 244 -4.98 -14.48 23.47
CA LEU A 244 -5.19 -15.93 23.36
C LEU A 244 -6.68 -16.29 23.51
N GLU A 245 -7.34 -15.76 24.53
CA GLU A 245 -8.78 -15.94 24.74
C GLU A 245 -9.60 -15.41 23.56
N ARG A 246 -9.22 -14.24 23.02
CA ARG A 246 -9.84 -13.64 21.84
C ARG A 246 -9.70 -14.54 20.61
N CYS A 247 -8.55 -15.18 20.43
CA CYS A 247 -8.31 -16.13 19.35
C CYS A 247 -9.21 -17.36 19.50
N LEU A 248 -9.21 -18.00 20.69
CA LEU A 248 -10.04 -19.18 20.97
C LEU A 248 -11.53 -18.90 20.74
N LYS A 249 -12.04 -17.80 21.30
CA LYS A 249 -13.44 -17.39 21.10
C LYS A 249 -13.77 -17.16 19.63
N PHE A 250 -12.84 -16.56 18.86
CA PHE A 250 -13.08 -16.32 17.45
C PHE A 250 -13.07 -17.61 16.63
N THR A 251 -12.20 -18.57 16.97
CA THR A 251 -12.20 -19.92 16.39
C THR A 251 -13.59 -20.57 16.52
N ASP A 252 -14.17 -20.54 17.71
CA ASP A 252 -15.48 -21.17 17.97
C ASP A 252 -16.61 -20.47 17.19
N ILE A 253 -16.57 -19.14 17.11
CA ILE A 253 -17.52 -18.36 16.30
C ILE A 253 -17.39 -18.72 14.81
N VAL A 254 -16.16 -18.80 14.29
CA VAL A 254 -15.90 -19.16 12.89
C VAL A 254 -16.34 -20.59 12.58
N GLU A 255 -16.17 -21.54 13.51
CA GLU A 255 -16.67 -22.91 13.38
C GLU A 255 -18.20 -22.97 13.31
N GLN A 256 -18.88 -22.17 14.13
CA GLN A 256 -20.35 -22.10 14.13
C GLN A 256 -20.88 -21.49 12.83
N LYS A 257 -20.27 -20.39 12.38
CA LYS A 257 -20.72 -19.62 11.21
C LYS A 257 -20.27 -20.24 9.88
N LYS A 258 -19.16 -20.99 9.86
CA LYS A 258 -18.60 -21.68 8.68
C LYS A 258 -18.45 -20.76 7.46
N GLY A 259 -17.95 -19.54 7.68
CA GLY A 259 -17.78 -18.52 6.64
C GLY A 259 -19.07 -17.83 6.17
N LYS A 260 -20.24 -18.18 6.74
CA LYS A 260 -21.50 -17.51 6.40
C LYS A 260 -21.61 -16.18 7.14
N ILE A 261 -21.69 -15.10 6.38
CA ILE A 261 -21.97 -13.76 6.90
C ILE A 261 -23.47 -13.63 7.19
N ASP A 262 -23.82 -12.77 8.15
CA ASP A 262 -25.21 -12.35 8.37
C ASP A 262 -25.75 -11.67 7.11
N GLU A 263 -26.95 -12.07 6.65
CA GLU A 263 -27.55 -11.60 5.40
C GLU A 263 -27.69 -10.06 5.37
N ARG A 264 -27.89 -9.44 6.54
CA ARG A 264 -27.99 -7.97 6.68
C ARG A 264 -26.74 -7.21 6.22
N PHE A 265 -25.58 -7.88 6.22
CA PHE A 265 -24.28 -7.30 5.85
C PHE A 265 -23.69 -7.91 4.58
N LYS A 266 -24.46 -8.72 3.85
CA LYS A 266 -23.99 -9.45 2.68
C LYS A 266 -23.52 -8.52 1.57
N ASP A 267 -24.26 -7.46 1.27
CA ASP A 267 -23.90 -6.51 0.20
C ASP A 267 -22.55 -5.84 0.48
N ILE A 268 -22.29 -5.45 1.74
CA ILE A 268 -21.00 -4.86 2.15
C ILE A 268 -19.90 -5.92 2.05
N TYR A 269 -20.17 -7.13 2.52
CA TYR A 269 -19.23 -8.25 2.45
C TYR A 269 -18.82 -8.59 1.02
N GLU A 270 -19.78 -8.70 0.10
CA GLU A 270 -19.52 -9.02 -1.31
C GLU A 270 -18.69 -7.92 -1.99
N GLN A 271 -19.00 -6.65 -1.74
CA GLN A 271 -18.19 -5.52 -2.22
C GLN A 271 -16.75 -5.59 -1.70
N LEU A 272 -16.56 -5.87 -0.41
CA LEU A 272 -15.23 -5.97 0.19
C LEU A 272 -14.44 -7.18 -0.33
N ILE A 273 -15.09 -8.32 -0.56
CA ILE A 273 -14.48 -9.50 -1.19
C ILE A 273 -14.05 -9.18 -2.61
N GLU A 274 -14.90 -8.49 -3.39
CA GLU A 274 -14.56 -8.07 -4.75
C GLU A 274 -13.32 -7.17 -4.76
N ILE A 275 -13.31 -6.10 -3.94
CA ILE A 275 -12.18 -5.18 -3.81
C ILE A 275 -10.91 -5.96 -3.43
N ARG A 276 -11.00 -6.81 -2.41
CA ARG A 276 -9.88 -7.63 -1.92
C ARG A 276 -9.31 -8.52 -3.02
N ASN A 277 -10.16 -9.23 -3.77
CA ASN A 277 -9.72 -10.15 -4.82
C ASN A 277 -9.12 -9.43 -6.03
N GLN A 278 -9.66 -8.27 -6.41
CA GLN A 278 -9.11 -7.49 -7.51
C GLN A 278 -7.74 -6.91 -7.14
N LEU A 279 -7.58 -6.35 -5.94
CA LEU A 279 -6.29 -5.86 -5.45
C LEU A 279 -5.26 -6.99 -5.27
N ASP A 280 -5.67 -8.15 -4.73
CA ASP A 280 -4.80 -9.34 -4.60
C ASP A 280 -4.27 -9.79 -5.97
N ARG A 281 -5.16 -9.89 -6.97
CA ARG A 281 -4.78 -10.22 -8.34
C ARG A 281 -3.75 -9.23 -8.91
N LEU A 282 -3.96 -7.93 -8.72
CA LEU A 282 -3.03 -6.89 -9.17
C LEU A 282 -1.65 -7.05 -8.53
N THR A 283 -1.59 -7.38 -7.23
CA THR A 283 -0.31 -7.62 -6.54
C THR A 283 0.41 -8.89 -7.02
N MET A 284 -0.34 -9.93 -7.41
CA MET A 284 0.25 -11.19 -7.88
C MET A 284 0.79 -11.10 -9.31
N THR A 285 0.08 -10.41 -10.21
CA THR A 285 0.43 -10.37 -11.64
C THR A 285 1.45 -9.28 -11.98
N GLN A 286 2.19 -8.76 -11.00
CA GLN A 286 3.14 -7.67 -11.19
C GLN A 286 2.53 -6.49 -11.97
N ALA A 287 1.28 -6.10 -11.69
CA ALA A 287 0.70 -4.82 -12.13
C ALA A 287 0.99 -4.35 -13.58
N TRP A 288 1.21 -5.23 -14.57
CA TRP A 288 1.72 -4.83 -15.91
C TRP A 288 0.78 -3.92 -16.72
N SER A 289 -0.47 -3.78 -16.28
CA SER A 289 -1.49 -2.90 -16.87
C SER A 289 -2.14 -1.95 -15.87
N LEU A 290 -1.68 -1.94 -14.62
CA LEU A 290 -2.22 -1.05 -13.61
C LEU A 290 -1.62 0.33 -13.82
N ARG A 291 -2.47 1.33 -14.05
CA ARG A 291 -2.07 2.72 -13.85
C ARG A 291 -2.28 3.04 -12.37
N GLU A 292 -1.32 3.68 -11.70
CA GLU A 292 -1.39 4.00 -10.26
C GLU A 292 -2.68 4.76 -9.92
N THR A 293 -3.14 5.62 -10.84
CA THR A 293 -4.41 6.35 -10.73
C THR A 293 -5.62 5.45 -10.53
N ASP A 294 -5.61 4.20 -10.98
CA ASP A 294 -6.69 3.23 -10.77
C ASP A 294 -6.86 2.85 -9.29
N LEU A 295 -5.82 3.00 -8.47
CA LEU A 295 -5.89 2.84 -7.02
C LEU A 295 -6.84 3.84 -6.37
N PHE A 296 -7.04 5.02 -6.97
CA PHE A 296 -7.96 6.04 -6.45
C PHE A 296 -9.36 5.47 -6.23
N MET A 297 -9.90 4.75 -7.22
CA MET A 297 -11.27 4.23 -7.12
C MET A 297 -11.40 3.14 -6.07
N TRP A 298 -10.37 2.29 -5.93
CA TRP A 298 -10.33 1.26 -4.90
C TRP A 298 -10.28 1.88 -3.50
N GLN A 299 -9.41 2.87 -3.30
CA GLN A 299 -9.31 3.58 -2.04
C GLN A 299 -10.62 4.28 -1.69
N ARG A 300 -11.24 5.00 -2.63
CA ARG A 300 -12.51 5.69 -2.41
C ARG A 300 -13.69 4.74 -2.14
N LYS A 301 -13.68 3.52 -2.68
CA LYS A 301 -14.67 2.49 -2.32
C LYS A 301 -14.44 1.99 -0.89
N LEU A 302 -13.19 1.71 -0.51
CA LEU A 302 -12.84 1.29 0.86
C LEU A 302 -13.15 2.38 1.88
N ASP A 303 -12.74 3.61 1.63
CA ASP A 303 -13.00 4.76 2.52
C ASP A 303 -14.50 4.94 2.76
N ARG A 304 -15.34 4.80 1.73
CA ARG A 304 -16.80 4.90 1.89
C ARG A 304 -17.37 3.83 2.82
N ILE A 305 -16.89 2.59 2.70
CA ILE A 305 -17.33 1.50 3.57
C ILE A 305 -16.78 1.72 5.00
N ASP A 306 -15.51 2.11 5.12
CA ASP A 306 -14.84 2.34 6.40
C ASP A 306 -15.46 3.51 7.18
N ASP A 307 -15.77 4.61 6.50
CA ASP A 307 -16.35 5.83 7.08
C ASP A 307 -17.86 5.70 7.36
N SER A 308 -18.52 4.65 6.86
CA SER A 308 -19.92 4.35 7.21
C SER A 308 -20.09 3.77 8.62
N ARG A 309 -18.98 3.36 9.25
CA ARG A 309 -18.97 2.78 10.60
C ARG A 309 -19.31 3.83 11.66
N ARG A 310 -19.94 3.40 12.74
CA ARG A 310 -20.15 4.20 13.96
C ARG A 310 -19.50 3.47 15.13
N ASP A 311 -18.63 4.16 15.87
CA ASP A 311 -17.88 3.60 17.01
C ASP A 311 -17.20 2.26 16.71
N GLY A 312 -16.61 2.15 15.51
CA GLY A 312 -15.91 0.94 15.06
C GLY A 312 -16.82 -0.21 14.58
N ASN A 313 -18.14 -0.03 14.55
CA ASN A 313 -19.08 -1.07 14.13
C ASN A 313 -19.90 -0.69 12.88
N PHE A 314 -20.42 -1.71 12.19
CA PHE A 314 -21.33 -1.59 11.05
C PHE A 314 -22.77 -1.71 11.52
N PHE A 315 -23.69 -1.10 10.77
CA PHE A 315 -25.10 -1.11 11.10
C PHE A 315 -25.94 -1.45 9.87
N ASP A 316 -27.02 -2.20 10.08
CA ASP A 316 -27.99 -2.53 9.03
C ASP A 316 -28.92 -1.33 8.72
N ALA A 317 -29.86 -1.53 7.79
CA ALA A 317 -30.80 -0.50 7.36
C ALA A 317 -31.72 -0.01 8.49
N GLU A 318 -31.99 -0.88 9.47
CA GLU A 318 -32.79 -0.59 10.66
C GLU A 318 -31.97 0.03 11.80
N GLY A 319 -30.65 0.11 11.66
CA GLY A 319 -29.75 0.71 12.63
C GLY A 319 -29.30 -0.23 13.75
N HIS A 320 -29.38 -1.55 13.57
CA HIS A 320 -28.81 -2.52 14.51
C HIS A 320 -27.33 -2.82 14.20
N PRO A 321 -26.49 -2.97 15.24
CA PRO A 321 -25.08 -3.25 15.04
C PRO A 321 -24.83 -4.66 14.50
N ALA A 322 -23.72 -4.81 13.76
CA ALA A 322 -23.21 -6.11 13.36
C ALA A 322 -22.79 -6.93 14.59
N ASP A 323 -23.03 -8.24 14.52
CA ASP A 323 -22.50 -9.16 15.51
C ASP A 323 -20.96 -9.24 15.43
N LEU A 324 -20.34 -9.85 16.44
CA LEU A 324 -18.88 -9.93 16.52
C LEU A 324 -18.26 -10.64 15.31
N HIS A 325 -18.96 -11.60 14.71
CA HIS A 325 -18.48 -12.33 13.54
C HIS A 325 -18.48 -11.43 12.31
N ALA A 326 -19.60 -10.79 12.00
CA ALA A 326 -19.75 -9.91 10.86
C ALA A 326 -18.81 -8.71 10.98
N GLN A 327 -18.78 -8.03 12.13
CA GLN A 327 -17.90 -6.89 12.37
C GLN A 327 -16.43 -7.23 12.09
N ARG A 328 -15.91 -8.32 12.69
CA ARG A 328 -14.51 -8.72 12.50
C ARG A 328 -14.19 -9.13 11.07
N THR A 329 -15.13 -9.80 10.41
CA THR A 329 -14.96 -10.25 9.03
C THR A 329 -14.85 -9.08 8.07
N LEU A 330 -15.74 -8.09 8.20
CA LEU A 330 -15.72 -6.88 7.39
C LEU A 330 -14.45 -6.05 7.65
N LEU A 331 -14.07 -5.86 8.93
CA LEU A 331 -12.83 -5.15 9.28
C LEU A 331 -11.58 -5.86 8.74
N TYR A 332 -11.54 -7.19 8.77
CA TYR A 332 -10.44 -7.94 8.18
C TYR A 332 -10.30 -7.64 6.68
N LEU A 333 -11.41 -7.62 5.94
CA LEU A 333 -11.38 -7.34 4.50
C LEU A 333 -10.97 -5.90 4.20
N ILE A 334 -11.47 -4.91 4.95
CA ILE A 334 -11.06 -3.49 4.83
C ILE A 334 -9.56 -3.36 5.05
N ARG A 335 -9.04 -3.93 6.13
CA ARG A 335 -7.61 -3.90 6.46
C ARG A 335 -6.75 -4.55 5.40
N ARG A 336 -7.21 -5.67 4.83
CA ARG A 336 -6.54 -6.31 3.68
C ARG A 336 -6.56 -5.42 2.44
N GLY A 337 -7.68 -4.75 2.16
CA GLY A 337 -7.80 -3.79 1.06
C GLY A 337 -6.76 -2.67 1.15
N TYR A 338 -6.67 -1.98 2.30
CA TYR A 338 -5.66 -0.94 2.51
C TYR A 338 -4.23 -1.48 2.45
N ALA A 339 -3.98 -2.69 2.99
CA ALA A 339 -2.67 -3.31 2.93
C ALA A 339 -2.23 -3.61 1.49
N TYR A 340 -3.14 -4.06 0.61
CA TYR A 340 -2.83 -4.25 -0.80
C TYR A 340 -2.60 -2.93 -1.55
N ILE A 341 -3.39 -1.89 -1.26
CA ILE A 341 -3.15 -0.55 -1.84
C ILE A 341 -1.74 -0.07 -1.46
N TYR A 342 -1.39 -0.19 -0.17
CA TYR A 342 -0.05 0.16 0.32
C TYR A 342 1.06 -0.63 -0.40
N GLN A 343 0.87 -1.96 -0.54
CA GLN A 343 1.82 -2.80 -1.27
C GLN A 343 1.97 -2.38 -2.74
N LEU A 344 0.87 -2.05 -3.42
CA LEU A 344 0.90 -1.58 -4.81
C LEU A 344 1.58 -0.21 -4.94
N LEU A 345 1.36 0.71 -3.98
CA LEU A 345 2.02 2.01 -3.98
C LEU A 345 3.53 1.89 -3.77
N ILE A 346 4.00 0.96 -2.91
CA ILE A 346 5.44 0.72 -2.70
C ILE A 346 6.08 0.04 -3.90
N ALA A 347 5.34 -0.84 -4.57
CA ALA A 347 5.81 -1.54 -5.76
C ALA A 347 5.80 -0.67 -7.03
N SER A 348 5.31 0.57 -6.96
CA SER A 348 5.34 1.50 -8.10
C SER A 348 6.76 1.99 -8.35
N GLU A 349 7.29 1.62 -9.51
CA GLU A 349 8.61 2.01 -9.97
C GLU A 349 8.59 3.42 -10.58
N PRO A 350 9.69 4.19 -10.48
CA PRO A 350 9.81 5.54 -11.06
C PRO A 350 10.01 5.49 -12.57
N VAL A 351 9.12 4.81 -13.28
CA VAL A 351 9.15 4.56 -14.71
C VAL A 351 7.79 4.88 -15.29
N SER A 352 7.75 5.78 -16.27
CA SER A 352 6.49 6.14 -16.92
C SER A 352 5.84 4.93 -17.61
N GLU A 353 4.50 4.95 -17.71
CA GLU A 353 3.69 3.92 -18.39
C GLU A 353 4.25 3.56 -19.79
N ALA A 354 4.75 4.57 -20.50
CA ALA A 354 5.39 4.48 -21.80
C ALA A 354 6.61 3.54 -21.83
N LEU A 355 7.42 3.50 -20.76
CA LEU A 355 8.65 2.70 -20.69
C LEU A 355 8.46 1.35 -20.01
N LEU A 356 7.32 1.10 -19.36
CA LEU A 356 7.03 -0.18 -18.69
C LEU A 356 7.24 -1.41 -19.58
N PRO A 357 6.86 -1.43 -20.88
CA PRO A 357 7.11 -2.60 -21.73
C PRO A 357 8.60 -2.94 -21.87
N ILE A 358 9.47 -1.93 -21.89
CA ILE A 358 10.93 -2.11 -22.00
C ILE A 358 11.49 -2.52 -20.64
N TYR A 359 11.11 -1.79 -19.59
CA TYR A 359 11.53 -2.05 -18.23
C TYR A 359 11.20 -3.48 -17.78
N ASN A 360 9.99 -3.97 -18.06
CA ASN A 360 9.57 -5.34 -17.73
C ASN A 360 10.35 -6.42 -18.49
N GLN A 361 10.74 -6.16 -19.74
CA GLN A 361 11.60 -7.07 -20.49
C GLN A 361 12.98 -7.17 -19.84
N LEU A 362 13.54 -6.05 -19.38
CA LEU A 362 14.81 -6.03 -18.68
C LEU A 362 14.74 -6.69 -17.30
N LEU A 363 13.66 -6.49 -16.54
CA LEU A 363 13.46 -7.19 -15.26
C LEU A 363 13.42 -8.71 -15.44
N THR A 364 12.71 -9.16 -16.47
CA THR A 364 12.63 -10.60 -16.82
C THR A 364 14.02 -11.12 -17.18
N LEU A 365 14.75 -10.38 -18.01
CA LEU A 365 16.09 -10.76 -18.43
C LEU A 365 17.07 -10.82 -17.25
N ARG A 366 17.09 -9.80 -16.39
CA ARG A 366 17.87 -9.76 -15.15
C ARG A 366 17.60 -11.00 -14.29
N LYS A 367 16.32 -11.33 -14.08
CA LYS A 367 15.93 -12.50 -13.29
C LYS A 367 16.48 -13.79 -13.90
N CYS A 368 16.35 -13.97 -15.21
CA CYS A 368 16.91 -15.14 -15.88
C CYS A 368 18.45 -15.21 -15.74
N LEU A 369 19.16 -14.10 -15.95
CA LEU A 369 20.62 -14.05 -15.78
C LEU A 369 21.06 -14.37 -14.36
N ILE A 370 20.36 -13.85 -13.34
CA ILE A 370 20.63 -14.18 -11.93
C ILE A 370 20.41 -15.66 -11.66
N GLU A 371 19.34 -16.27 -12.19
CA GLU A 371 19.08 -17.70 -11.99
C GLU A 371 20.13 -18.56 -12.70
N VAL A 372 20.62 -18.16 -13.88
CA VAL A 372 21.78 -18.80 -14.53
C VAL A 372 23.01 -18.74 -13.63
N LYS A 373 23.32 -17.55 -13.07
CA LYS A 373 24.45 -17.37 -12.14
C LYS A 373 24.33 -18.27 -10.90
N LYS A 374 23.12 -18.40 -10.33
CA LYS A 374 22.86 -19.29 -9.19
C LYS A 374 22.94 -20.78 -9.54
N ALA A 375 22.64 -21.14 -10.79
CA ALA A 375 22.71 -22.52 -11.27
C ALA A 375 24.14 -23.00 -11.57
N GLY A 376 25.16 -22.18 -11.31
CA GLY A 376 26.56 -22.49 -11.57
C GLY A 376 27.11 -21.88 -12.86
N GLY A 377 26.39 -20.94 -13.49
CA GLY A 377 26.85 -20.30 -14.72
C GLY A 377 26.50 -21.07 -15.98
N VAL A 378 27.32 -20.91 -17.02
CA VAL A 378 27.16 -21.59 -18.32
C VAL A 378 28.44 -22.33 -18.67
N SER A 379 28.32 -23.52 -19.27
CA SER A 379 29.50 -24.29 -19.70
C SER A 379 30.16 -23.72 -20.95
N ASN A 380 29.37 -23.09 -21.82
CA ASN A 380 29.84 -22.47 -23.04
C ASN A 380 29.33 -21.03 -23.15
N PRO A 381 30.21 -20.03 -23.40
CA PRO A 381 29.81 -18.64 -23.63
C PRO A 381 28.74 -18.43 -24.71
N ARG A 382 28.58 -19.37 -25.65
CA ARG A 382 27.53 -19.34 -26.68
C ARG A 382 26.12 -19.50 -26.11
N GLU A 383 25.97 -20.14 -24.94
CA GLU A 383 24.68 -20.26 -24.25
C GLU A 383 24.13 -18.89 -23.81
N LEU A 384 24.99 -17.87 -23.70
CA LEU A 384 24.58 -16.50 -23.39
C LEU A 384 24.08 -15.71 -24.61
N TYR A 385 24.24 -16.22 -25.84
CA TYR A 385 23.85 -15.50 -27.06
C TYR A 385 22.38 -15.07 -27.09
N PRO A 386 21.39 -15.88 -26.67
CA PRO A 386 20.00 -15.42 -26.61
C PRO A 386 19.82 -14.19 -25.72
N TYR A 387 20.54 -14.13 -24.60
CA TYR A 387 20.51 -12.98 -23.68
C TYR A 387 21.17 -11.75 -24.31
N SER A 388 22.37 -11.90 -24.90
CA SER A 388 23.06 -10.81 -25.60
C SER A 388 22.27 -10.26 -26.78
N MET A 389 21.62 -11.15 -27.57
CA MET A 389 20.74 -10.74 -28.67
C MET A 389 19.54 -9.95 -28.16
N LYS A 390 18.93 -10.37 -27.06
CA LYS A 390 17.81 -9.64 -26.46
C LYS A 390 18.23 -8.28 -25.92
N LEU A 391 19.39 -8.20 -25.25
CA LEU A 391 19.97 -6.93 -24.78
C LEU A 391 20.20 -5.96 -25.93
N ASN A 392 20.92 -6.40 -26.96
CA ASN A 392 21.20 -5.56 -28.13
C ASN A 392 19.91 -5.14 -28.85
N SER A 393 18.89 -6.02 -28.91
CA SER A 393 17.58 -5.67 -29.47
C SER A 393 16.89 -4.56 -28.68
N ILE A 394 17.00 -4.54 -27.35
CA ILE A 394 16.46 -3.47 -26.51
C ILE A 394 17.31 -2.20 -26.67
N ASP A 395 18.62 -2.35 -26.68
CA ASP A 395 19.58 -1.25 -26.81
C ASP A 395 19.38 -0.46 -28.11
N ASN A 396 19.14 -1.17 -29.21
CA ASN A 396 18.85 -0.62 -30.54
C ASN A 396 17.51 0.15 -30.62
N MET A 397 16.65 0.05 -29.60
CA MET A 397 15.44 0.89 -29.52
C MET A 397 15.77 2.33 -29.10
N ARG A 398 16.99 2.60 -28.62
CA ARG A 398 17.41 3.93 -28.20
C ARG A 398 17.80 4.80 -29.40
N VAL A 399 17.44 6.07 -29.31
CA VAL A 399 17.87 7.13 -30.23
C VAL A 399 18.61 8.18 -29.41
N ASP A 400 19.87 8.44 -29.77
CA ASP A 400 20.79 9.31 -29.02
C ASP A 400 20.92 8.93 -27.53
N GLY A 401 20.98 7.61 -27.26
CA GLY A 401 21.10 7.06 -25.92
C GLY A 401 19.82 7.11 -25.08
N LYS A 402 18.67 7.49 -25.67
CA LYS A 402 17.38 7.63 -24.96
C LYS A 402 16.30 6.76 -25.59
N PHE A 403 15.39 6.24 -24.78
CA PHE A 403 14.18 5.58 -25.25
C PHE A 403 13.12 6.64 -25.58
N GLN A 404 12.83 6.83 -26.87
CA GLN A 404 11.89 7.86 -27.36
C GLN A 404 10.58 7.22 -27.85
N ILE A 405 9.46 7.91 -27.66
CA ILE A 405 8.15 7.53 -28.24
C ILE A 405 7.65 8.67 -29.11
N GLY A 406 7.76 8.48 -30.43
CA GLY A 406 7.57 9.58 -31.38
C GLY A 406 8.64 10.65 -31.15
N ASN A 407 8.21 11.87 -30.80
CA ASN A 407 9.10 12.99 -30.46
C ASN A 407 9.24 13.21 -28.94
N ASP A 408 8.62 12.36 -28.13
CA ASP A 408 8.59 12.51 -26.67
C ASP A 408 9.68 11.66 -26.01
N ILE A 409 10.25 12.17 -24.91
CA ILE A 409 11.20 11.46 -24.06
C ILE A 409 10.50 11.19 -22.73
N PRO A 410 9.97 9.97 -22.51
CA PRO A 410 9.24 9.67 -21.30
C PRO A 410 10.16 9.64 -20.08
N GLU A 411 9.61 9.95 -18.91
CA GLU A 411 10.28 9.86 -17.62
C GLU A 411 10.66 8.42 -17.25
N GLY A 412 11.69 8.26 -16.43
CA GLY A 412 12.22 6.96 -16.00
C GLY A 412 13.41 6.45 -16.83
N GLN A 413 13.99 7.29 -17.70
CA GLN A 413 15.16 6.94 -18.51
C GLN A 413 16.33 6.42 -17.67
N GLY A 414 16.61 7.05 -16.52
CA GLY A 414 17.68 6.62 -15.61
C GLY A 414 17.46 5.17 -15.17
N SER A 415 16.30 4.87 -14.62
CA SER A 415 15.95 3.52 -14.14
C SER A 415 16.01 2.45 -15.22
N VAL A 416 15.58 2.75 -16.45
CA VAL A 416 15.67 1.80 -17.57
C VAL A 416 17.13 1.61 -18.02
N ASN A 417 17.91 2.69 -18.11
CA ASN A 417 19.32 2.60 -18.50
C ASN A 417 20.17 1.90 -17.44
N ASP A 418 19.95 2.17 -16.16
CA ASP A 418 20.66 1.50 -15.06
C ASP A 418 20.37 0.00 -15.06
N LEU A 419 19.10 -0.39 -15.26
CA LEU A 419 18.72 -1.80 -15.34
C LEU A 419 19.29 -2.49 -16.60
N LEU A 420 19.35 -1.78 -17.72
CA LEU A 420 19.97 -2.28 -18.94
C LEU A 420 21.48 -2.51 -18.73
N ALA A 421 22.17 -1.55 -18.10
CA ALA A 421 23.57 -1.68 -17.74
C ALA A 421 23.81 -2.87 -16.79
N GLU A 422 23.00 -3.01 -15.73
CA GLU A 422 23.08 -4.16 -14.81
C GLU A 422 22.95 -5.50 -15.54
N CYS A 423 22.06 -5.59 -16.54
CA CYS A 423 21.89 -6.82 -17.32
C CYS A 423 23.09 -7.10 -18.24
N TYR A 424 23.72 -6.06 -18.80
CA TYR A 424 24.99 -6.20 -19.53
C TYR A 424 26.12 -6.67 -18.61
N ASP A 425 26.24 -6.09 -17.42
CA ASP A 425 27.24 -6.47 -16.42
C ASP A 425 27.06 -7.93 -15.98
N LEU A 426 25.84 -8.36 -15.66
CA LEU A 426 25.55 -9.76 -15.32
C LEU A 426 25.88 -10.73 -16.45
N ALA A 427 25.59 -10.36 -17.71
CA ALA A 427 25.91 -11.18 -18.86
C ALA A 427 27.43 -11.25 -19.12
N TYR A 428 28.15 -10.15 -18.86
CA TYR A 428 29.61 -10.10 -18.96
C TYR A 428 30.27 -10.97 -17.89
N ASP A 429 29.88 -10.82 -16.62
CA ASP A 429 30.34 -11.67 -15.50
C ASP A 429 30.22 -13.16 -15.83
N LEU A 430 29.04 -13.58 -16.32
CA LEU A 430 28.76 -14.97 -16.67
C LEU A 430 29.62 -15.47 -17.83
N ARG A 431 29.91 -14.59 -18.81
CA ARG A 431 30.78 -14.94 -19.93
C ARG A 431 32.22 -15.12 -19.45
N THR A 432 32.73 -14.18 -18.67
CA THR A 432 34.10 -14.23 -18.15
C THR A 432 34.32 -15.48 -17.30
N ALA A 433 33.38 -15.80 -16.39
CA ALA A 433 33.46 -17.03 -15.60
C ALA A 433 33.50 -18.30 -16.47
N ALA A 434 32.69 -18.35 -17.54
CA ALA A 434 32.69 -19.49 -18.45
C ALA A 434 33.96 -19.57 -19.31
N GLU A 435 34.57 -18.44 -19.67
CA GLU A 435 35.84 -18.41 -20.39
C GLU A 435 36.99 -18.88 -19.48
N GLU A 436 37.02 -18.45 -18.22
CA GLU A 436 38.00 -18.88 -17.20
C GLU A 436 37.92 -20.38 -16.91
N GLU A 437 36.72 -20.93 -16.70
CA GLU A 437 36.53 -22.38 -16.49
C GLU A 437 37.01 -23.22 -17.70
N ASN A 438 36.82 -22.73 -18.92
CA ASN A 438 37.29 -23.40 -20.13
C ASN A 438 38.81 -23.28 -20.35
N GLU A 439 39.50 -22.33 -19.70
CA GLU A 439 40.96 -22.20 -19.74
C GLU A 439 41.66 -23.06 -18.66
N GLU A 440 40.94 -23.41 -17.58
CA GLU A 440 41.43 -24.27 -16.49
C GLU A 440 41.22 -25.78 -16.75
N GLU A 441 40.33 -26.17 -17.67
CA GLU A 441 40.16 -27.53 -18.22
C GLU A 441 41.13 -27.84 -19.38
#